data_AF-A0A967YJP6-F1
#
_entry.id   AF-A0A967YJP6-F1
#
_cell.length_a   1.000
_cell.length_b   1.000
_cell.length_c   1.000
_cell.angle_alpha   90.00
_cell.angle_beta   90.00
_cell.angle_gamma   90.00
#
_symmetry.space_group_name_H-M   'P 1'
#
loop_
_entity.id
_entity.type
_entity.pdbx_description
1 polymer ?
#
loop_
_entity_poly.entity_id
_entity_poly.type
_entity_poly.pdbx_seq_one_letter_code
_entity_poly.pdbx_strand_id
1 'polypeptide(L)' 'MPFWQRLVVTLIAMLAVSFLAGLLWQSILNFPLPSYAAGVIGGLTALPVWEFLKRIEAKK' A
#
# COMPACT_ATOMS: atom_id res chain seq x y z
N MET A 1 2.83 -17.64 6.91
CA MET A 1 3.31 -17.50 5.53
C MET A 1 4.82 -17.34 5.57
N PRO A 2 5.56 -17.88 4.58
CA PRO A 2 6.98 -17.58 4.47
C PRO A 2 7.17 -16.06 4.42
N PHE A 3 8.14 -15.54 5.17
CA PHE A 3 8.42 -14.11 5.33
C PHE A 3 8.44 -13.36 3.98
N TRP A 4 9.02 -13.99 2.96
CA TRP A 4 9.10 -13.50 1.58
C TRP A 4 7.73 -13.27 0.93
N GLN A 5 6.77 -14.17 1.12
CA GLN A 5 5.42 -14.03 0.57
C GLN A 5 4.70 -12.85 1.24
N ARG A 6 4.87 -12.66 2.56
CA ARG A 6 4.30 -11.51 3.27
C ARG A 6 4.87 -10.20 2.76
N LEU A 7 6.16 -10.17 2.48
CA LEU A 7 6.87 -9.00 1.96
C LEU A 7 6.39 -8.64 0.54
N VAL A 8 6.24 -9.63 -0.34
CA VAL A 8 5.70 -9.43 -1.69
C VAL A 8 4.26 -8.92 -1.65
N VAL A 9 3.38 -9.49 -0.82
CA VAL A 9 1.99 -9.01 -0.69
C VAL A 9 1.94 -7.57 -0.21
N THR A 10 2.81 -7.20 0.73
CA THR A 10 2.88 -5.84 1.26
C THR A 10 3.36 -4.87 0.18
N LEU A 11 4.39 -5.22 -0.60
CA LEU A 11 4.86 -4.43 -1.74
C LEU A 11 3.76 -4.21 -2.79
N ILE A 12 3.04 -5.27 -3.16
CA ILE A 12 1.93 -5.17 -4.12
C ILE A 12 0.84 -4.24 -3.57
N ALA A 13 0.51 -4.36 -2.28
CA ALA A 13 -0.49 -3.50 -1.65
C ALA A 13 -0.06 -2.03 -1.62
N MET A 14 1.22 -1.74 -1.31
CA MET A 14 1.77 -0.37 -1.36
C MET A 14 1.66 0.22 -2.76
N LEU A 15 2.05 -0.54 -3.79
CA LEU A 15 1.99 -0.09 -5.18
C LEU A 15 0.54 0.15 -5.63
N ALA A 16 -0.37 -0.77 -5.30
CA ALA A 16 -1.79 -0.64 -5.63
C ALA A 16 -2.39 0.61 -4.99
N VAL A 17 -2.13 0.86 -3.70
CA VAL A 17 -2.70 2.02 -3.01
C VAL A 17 -2.07 3.33 -3.48
N SER A 18 -0.75 3.38 -3.70
CA SER A 18 -0.10 4.55 -4.30
C SER A 18 -0.65 4.88 -5.70
N PHE A 19 -0.91 3.86 -6.51
CA PHE A 19 -1.49 4.04 -7.85
C PHE A 19 -2.93 4.54 -7.78
N LEU A 20 -3.77 3.94 -6.94
CA LEU A 20 -5.15 4.37 -6.72
C LEU A 20 -5.21 5.80 -6.16
N ALA A 21 -4.32 6.15 -5.24
CA ALA A 21 -4.21 7.50 -4.71
C ALA A 21 -3.83 8.50 -5.80
N GLY A 22 -2.91 8.14 -6.71
CA GLY A 22 -2.57 8.96 -7.88
C GLY A 22 -3.75 9.19 -8.81
N LEU A 23 -4.51 8.13 -9.13
CA LEU A 23 -5.70 8.23 -9.98
C LEU A 23 -6.80 9.09 -9.35
N LEU A 24 -7.08 8.89 -8.06
CA LEU A 24 -8.07 9.69 -7.33
C LEU A 24 -7.64 11.16 -7.25
N TRP A 25 -6.37 11.41 -6.98
CA TRP A 25 -5.82 12.76 -6.89
C TRP A 25 -5.93 13.49 -8.24
N GLN A 26 -5.53 12.83 -9.33
CA GLN A 26 -5.64 13.39 -10.67
C GLN A 26 -7.10 13.66 -11.05
N SER A 27 -8.02 12.77 -10.69
CA SER A 27 -9.45 12.92 -10.94
C SER A 27 -10.07 14.12 -10.21
N ILE A 28 -9.68 14.36 -8.95
CA ILE A 28 -10.27 15.42 -8.11
C ILE A 28 -9.61 16.78 -8.35
N LEU A 29 -8.28 16.81 -8.49
CA LEU A 29 -7.51 18.05 -8.46
C LEU A 29 -6.95 18.46 -9.83
N ASN A 30 -7.10 17.62 -10.87
CA ASN A 30 -6.54 17.82 -12.21
C ASN A 30 -5.04 18.17 -12.21
N PHE A 31 -4.32 17.78 -11.15
CA PHE A 31 -2.89 18.07 -10.97
C PHE A 31 -2.15 16.76 -10.67
N PRO A 32 -0.91 16.56 -11.15
CA PRO A 32 -0.14 15.37 -10.83
C PRO A 32 0.14 15.28 -9.32
N LEU A 33 -0.14 14.12 -8.73
CA LEU A 33 0.20 13.84 -7.34
C LEU A 33 1.73 13.91 -7.18
N PRO A 34 2.28 14.73 -6.26
CA PRO A 34 3.71 14.75 -6.02
C PRO A 34 4.23 13.38 -5.61
N SER A 35 5.38 12.97 -6.16
CA SER A 35 5.94 11.62 -5.96
C SER A 35 6.21 11.29 -4.49
N TYR A 36 6.60 12.28 -3.68
CA TYR A 36 6.77 12.10 -2.23
C TYR A 36 5.45 11.77 -1.52
N ALA A 37 4.33 12.36 -1.95
CA ALA A 37 3.01 12.12 -1.37
C ALA A 37 2.52 10.70 -1.72
N ALA A 38 2.73 10.27 -2.97
CA ALA A 38 2.47 8.90 -3.40
C ALA A 38 3.26 7.88 -2.56
N GLY A 39 4.54 8.17 -2.32
CA GLY A 39 5.43 7.36 -1.49
C GLY A 39 5.01 7.30 -0.02
N VAL A 40 4.59 8.43 0.57
CA VAL A 40 4.07 8.47 1.95
C VAL A 40 2.79 7.67 2.08
N ILE A 41 1.85 7.81 1.14
CA ILE A 41 0.59 7.06 1.15
C ILE A 41 0.86 5.55 1.04
N GLY A 42 1.74 5.14 0.12
CA GLY A 42 2.18 3.74 0.01
C GLY A 42 2.88 3.25 1.28
N GLY A 43 3.81 4.03 1.81
CA GLY A 43 4.53 3.80 3.07
C GLY A 43 3.59 3.52 4.25
N LEU A 44 2.61 4.40 4.45
CA LEU A 44 1.62 4.29 5.52
C LEU A 44 0.72 3.06 5.35
N THR A 45 0.48 2.63 4.11
CA THR A 45 -0.32 1.43 3.80
C THR A 45 0.40 0.14 4.22
N ALA A 46 1.74 0.12 4.27
CA ALA A 46 2.50 -1.07 4.65
C ALA A 46 2.20 -1.54 6.07
N LEU A 47 2.03 -0.61 7.01
CA LEU A 47 1.78 -0.89 8.43
C LEU A 47 0.49 -1.69 8.67
N PRO A 48 -0.69 -1.24 8.24
CA PRO A 48 -1.94 -1.98 8.43
C PRO A 48 -1.96 -3.29 7.63
N VAL A 49 -1.39 -3.34 6.42
CA VAL A 49 -1.31 -4.57 5.63
C VAL A 49 -0.48 -5.63 6.33
N TRP A 50 0.66 -5.26 6.90
CA TRP A 50 1.52 -6.18 7.65
C TRP A 50 0.86 -6.74 8.90
N GLU A 51 0.14 -5.89 9.63
CA GLU A 51 -0.60 -6.28 10.83
C GLU A 51 -1.78 -7.21 10.49
N PHE A 52 -2.50 -6.90 9.40
CA PHE A 52 -3.60 -7.72 8.91
C PHE A 52 -3.13 -9.11 8.46
N LEU A 53 -2.02 -9.18 7.73
CA LEU A 53 -1.43 -10.46 7.31
C LEU A 53 -0.96 -11.29 8.51
N LYS A 54 -0.39 -10.66 9.55
CA LYS A 54 -0.05 -11.36 10.81
C LYS A 54 -1.28 -11.92 11.50
N ARG A 55 -2.40 -11.20 11.53
CA ARG A 55 -3.66 -11.69 12.13
C ARG A 55 -4.26 -12.88 11.37
N ILE A 56 -4.19 -12.86 10.03
CA ILE A 56 -4.68 -13.99 9.21
C ILE A 56 -3.82 -15.23 9.45
N GLU A 57 -2.50 -15.05 9.57
CA GLU A 57 -1.58 -16.15 9.86
C GLU A 57 -1.77 -16.71 11.26
N ALA A 58 -1.93 -15.86 12.28
CA ALA A 58 -2.17 -16.31 13.66
C ALA A 58 -3.48 -17.07 13.86
N LYS A 59 -4.42 -16.97 12.90
CA LYS A 59 -5.71 -17.69 12.92
C LYS A 59 -5.63 -19.05 12.20
N LYS A 60 -4.50 -19.40 11.61
CA LYS A 60 -4.30 -20.62 10.82
C LYS A 60 -3.43 -21.61 11.57
#